data_AF-A0AAU7VFZ1-F1
#
_entry.id   AF-A0AAU7VFZ1-F1
#
_cell.length_a   1.000
_cell.length_b   1.000
_cell.length_c   1.000
_cell.angle_alpha   90.00
_cell.angle_beta   90.00
_cell.angle_gamma   90.00
#
_symmetry.space_group_name_H-M   'P 1'
#
loop_
_entity.id
_entity.type
_entity.pdbx_description
1 polymer ?
#
loop_
_entity_poly.entity_id
_entity_poly.type
_entity_poly.pdbx_seq_one_letter_code
_entity_poly.pdbx_strand_id
1 'polypeptide(L)'
;MANTKTQKKLSISKMKSEMIFEWFINIGAANIKSRKVIQEKLNKGKSTIYRNIDKLKEVAEDRTYFDALAEVFTLSELNTLIELFNEYQTLPPEEKMTKEEKHEAAIAEQRETVNKHLNSMGMKEITDGAVKQEATDDNNKTDIDNLKSKLNHLGK
;
A
#
# COMPACT_ATOMS: atom_id res chain seq x y z
N MET A 1 -10.52 17.85 52.61
CA MET A 1 -10.99 16.82 51.66
C MET A 1 -10.63 17.28 50.26
N ALA A 2 -9.79 16.54 49.54
CA ALA A 2 -9.32 16.94 48.22
C ALA A 2 -10.44 16.71 47.18
N ASN A 3 -10.82 17.74 46.43
CA ASN A 3 -11.68 17.63 45.25
C ASN A 3 -10.98 16.76 44.21
N THR A 4 -11.25 15.45 44.22
CA THR A 4 -10.83 14.54 43.17
C THR A 4 -11.65 14.87 41.92
N LYS A 5 -11.10 15.76 41.08
CA LYS A 5 -11.59 15.98 39.71
C LYS A 5 -11.56 14.63 38.99
N THR A 6 -12.68 13.94 38.95
CA THR A 6 -12.86 12.71 38.17
C THR A 6 -12.70 13.11 36.72
N GLN A 7 -11.59 12.71 36.10
CA GLN A 7 -11.39 12.89 34.66
C GLN A 7 -12.55 12.20 33.94
N LYS A 8 -13.25 12.92 33.06
CA LYS A 8 -14.29 12.34 32.21
C LYS A 8 -13.67 11.16 31.45
N LYS A 9 -14.29 9.99 31.54
CA LYS A 9 -13.90 8.83 30.75
C LYS A 9 -14.07 9.20 29.28
N LEU A 10 -13.01 9.07 28.48
CA LEU A 10 -13.14 9.21 27.04
C LEU A 10 -14.03 8.10 26.53
N SER A 11 -15.02 8.46 25.72
CA SER A 11 -15.79 7.51 24.94
C SER A 11 -15.74 7.94 23.48
N ILE A 12 -15.14 7.10 22.64
CA ILE A 12 -15.25 7.20 21.19
C ILE A 12 -16.30 6.16 20.77
N SER A 13 -17.05 6.41 19.69
CA SER A 13 -17.96 5.38 19.17
C SER A 13 -17.15 4.17 18.69
N LYS A 14 -17.65 2.97 18.96
CA LYS A 14 -16.98 1.70 18.62
C LYS A 14 -16.51 1.65 17.16
N MET A 15 -17.40 2.08 16.25
CA MET A 15 -17.12 2.15 14.81
C MET A 15 -15.99 3.13 14.47
N LYS A 16 -15.90 4.29 15.15
CA LYS A 16 -14.81 5.24 14.90
C LYS A 16 -13.47 4.71 15.42
N SER A 17 -13.46 4.05 16.58
CA SER A 17 -12.23 3.44 17.09
C SER A 17 -11.72 2.32 16.18
N GLU A 18 -12.61 1.52 15.61
CA GLU A 18 -12.28 0.50 14.62
C GLU A 18 -11.64 1.12 13.37
N MET A 19 -12.28 2.13 12.79
CA MET A 19 -11.77 2.81 11.60
C MET A 19 -10.40 3.46 11.82
N ILE A 20 -10.18 4.11 12.96
CA ILE A 20 -8.89 4.74 13.30
C ILE A 20 -7.80 3.67 13.47
N PHE A 21 -8.13 2.57 14.14
CA PHE A 21 -7.21 1.45 14.34
C PHE A 21 -6.78 0.83 13.01
N GLU A 22 -7.74 0.47 12.16
CA GLU A 22 -7.47 -0.11 10.84
C GLU A 22 -6.69 0.86 9.96
N TRP A 23 -7.09 2.13 9.94
CA TRP A 23 -6.37 3.16 9.20
C TRP A 23 -4.93 3.29 9.69
N PHE A 24 -4.69 3.34 10.99
CA PHE A 24 -3.35 3.50 11.54
C PHE A 24 -2.42 2.34 11.13
N ILE A 25 -2.90 1.10 11.18
CA ILE A 25 -2.11 -0.08 10.85
C ILE A 25 -1.89 -0.20 9.33
N ASN A 26 -2.97 -0.11 8.55
CA ASN A 26 -2.95 -0.46 7.13
C ASN A 26 -2.50 0.68 6.23
N ILE A 27 -2.73 1.94 6.65
CA ILE A 27 -2.48 3.12 5.81
C ILE A 27 -1.48 4.04 6.48
N GLY A 28 -1.78 4.49 7.70
CA GLY A 28 -1.02 5.50 8.43
C GLY A 28 0.44 5.10 8.61
N ALA A 29 0.70 3.96 9.22
CA ALA A 29 2.06 3.48 9.49
C ALA A 29 2.71 2.76 8.28
N ALA A 30 1.90 2.13 7.43
CA ALA A 30 2.38 1.43 6.24
C ALA A 30 2.89 2.39 5.15
N ASN A 31 2.16 3.47 4.87
CA ASN A 31 2.55 4.45 3.87
C ASN A 31 3.71 5.33 4.36
N ILE A 32 4.76 5.48 3.55
CA ILE A 32 5.95 6.28 3.91
C ILE A 32 5.60 7.75 4.17
N LYS A 33 4.68 8.35 3.41
CA LYS A 33 4.28 9.76 3.59
C LYS A 33 3.51 9.93 4.89
N SER A 34 2.44 9.16 5.07
CA SER A 34 1.61 9.22 6.27
C SER A 34 2.41 8.90 7.54
N ARG A 35 3.32 7.91 7.48
CA ARG A 35 4.19 7.59 8.62
C ARG A 35 5.11 8.74 8.98
N LYS A 36 5.69 9.47 8.01
CA LYS A 36 6.53 10.63 8.30
C LYS A 36 5.73 11.73 9.01
N VAL A 37 4.52 12.03 8.53
CA VAL A 37 3.63 13.00 9.19
C VAL A 37 3.30 12.56 10.62
N ILE A 38 2.96 11.29 10.82
CA ILE A 38 2.71 10.71 12.14
C ILE A 38 3.96 10.82 13.05
N GLN A 39 5.15 10.53 12.52
CA GLN A 39 6.41 10.65 13.26
C GLN A 39 6.67 12.07 13.73
N GLU A 40 6.47 13.05 12.85
CA GLU A 40 6.65 14.47 13.16
C GLU A 40 5.62 14.94 14.20
N LYS A 41 4.34 14.62 13.99
CA LYS A 41 3.25 15.06 14.86
C LYS A 41 3.26 14.40 16.24
N LEU A 42 3.62 13.12 16.32
CA LEU A 42 3.76 12.40 17.58
C LEU A 42 5.15 12.57 18.22
N ASN A 43 6.09 13.19 17.51
CA ASN A 43 7.51 13.29 17.89
C ASN A 43 8.12 11.92 18.25
N LYS A 44 7.79 10.88 17.46
CA LYS A 44 8.26 9.49 17.68
C LYS A 44 9.11 9.00 16.52
N GLY A 45 10.17 8.26 16.86
CA GLY A 45 11.00 7.58 15.87
C GLY A 45 10.29 6.43 15.16
N LYS A 46 10.82 6.03 14.00
CA LYS A 46 10.31 4.90 13.19
C LYS A 46 10.09 3.63 14.00
N SER A 47 11.10 3.21 14.75
CA SER A 47 11.06 1.97 15.54
C SER A 47 9.97 1.99 16.61
N THR A 48 9.70 3.16 17.20
CA THR A 48 8.63 3.32 18.20
C THR A 48 7.26 3.17 17.57
N ILE A 49 7.04 3.72 16.37
CA ILE A 49 5.78 3.54 15.64
C ILE A 49 5.53 2.07 15.32
N TYR A 50 6.52 1.33 14.82
CA TYR A 50 6.37 -0.11 14.56
C TYR A 50 6.11 -0.90 15.85
N ARG A 51 6.82 -0.59 16.94
CA ARG A 51 6.56 -1.22 18.24
C ARG A 51 5.13 -0.94 18.73
N ASN A 52 4.61 0.26 18.48
CA ASN A 52 3.23 0.58 18.83
C ASN A 52 2.23 -0.22 18.00
N ILE A 53 2.51 -0.50 16.72
CA ILE A 53 1.68 -1.38 15.88
C ILE A 53 1.67 -2.79 16.45
N ASP A 54 2.83 -3.33 16.80
CA ASP A 54 2.93 -4.69 17.34
C ASP A 54 2.12 -4.81 18.64
N LYS A 55 2.25 -3.83 19.54
CA LYS A 55 1.46 -3.75 20.77
C LYS A 55 -0.04 -3.59 20.52
N LEU A 56 -0.42 -2.79 19.53
CA LEU A 56 -1.83 -2.60 19.17
C LEU A 56 -2.46 -3.91 18.70
N LYS A 57 -1.72 -4.69 17.89
CA LYS A 57 -2.19 -5.99 17.42
C LYS A 57 -2.34 -6.97 18.58
N GLU A 58 -1.35 -7.05 19.45
CA GLU A 58 -1.38 -7.92 20.64
C GLU A 58 -2.55 -7.58 21.57
N VAL A 59 -2.77 -6.30 21.88
CA VAL A 59 -3.85 -5.89 22.79
C VAL A 59 -5.23 -6.04 22.15
N ALA A 60 -5.34 -5.85 20.83
CA ALA A 60 -6.60 -6.01 20.11
C ALA A 60 -7.06 -7.47 19.97
N GLU A 61 -6.20 -8.47 20.25
CA GLU A 61 -6.61 -9.88 20.30
C GLU A 61 -7.56 -10.15 21.48
N ASP A 62 -7.32 -9.51 22.63
CA ASP A 62 -8.04 -9.77 23.87
C ASP A 62 -9.01 -8.65 24.30
N ARG A 63 -8.86 -7.44 23.73
CA ARG A 63 -9.62 -6.24 24.14
C ARG A 63 -10.28 -5.53 22.96
N THR A 64 -11.15 -4.56 23.26
CA THR A 64 -11.75 -3.74 22.21
C THR A 64 -10.71 -2.82 21.56
N TYR A 65 -10.92 -2.44 20.30
CA TYR A 65 -10.01 -1.53 19.59
C TYR A 65 -9.83 -0.18 20.28
N PHE A 66 -10.85 0.31 20.98
CA PHE A 66 -10.75 1.53 21.78
C PHE A 66 -9.80 1.34 22.96
N ASP A 67 -9.89 0.22 23.67
CA ASP A 67 -9.01 -0.08 24.80
C ASP A 67 -7.57 -0.25 24.34
N ALA A 68 -7.36 -0.94 23.20
CA ALA A 68 -6.03 -1.07 22.60
C ALA A 68 -5.42 0.29 22.26
N LEU A 69 -6.20 1.18 21.65
CA LEU A 69 -5.77 2.54 21.33
C LEU A 69 -5.49 3.38 22.59
N ALA A 70 -6.31 3.26 23.61
CA ALA A 70 -6.15 3.96 24.89
C ALA A 70 -4.96 3.46 25.73
N GLU A 71 -4.57 2.20 25.55
CA GLU A 71 -3.44 1.60 26.25
C GLU A 71 -2.09 1.93 25.59
N VAL A 72 -2.06 2.01 24.26
CA VAL A 72 -0.83 2.26 23.51
C VAL A 72 -0.52 3.75 23.35
N PHE A 73 -1.55 4.59 23.26
CA PHE A 73 -1.39 6.03 23.02
C PHE A 73 -1.85 6.86 24.21
N THR A 74 -1.17 7.98 24.42
CA THR A 74 -1.63 8.99 25.36
C THR A 74 -2.83 9.75 24.79
N LEU A 75 -3.55 10.47 25.67
CA LEU A 75 -4.70 11.28 25.28
C LEU A 75 -4.38 12.31 24.19
N SER A 76 -3.23 12.97 24.31
CA SER A 76 -2.76 13.94 23.30
C SER A 76 -2.47 13.25 21.97
N GLU A 77 -1.84 12.08 22.01
CA GLU A 77 -1.50 11.31 20.81
C GLU A 77 -2.76 10.78 20.11
N LEU A 78 -3.78 10.39 20.87
CA LEU A 78 -5.08 9.99 20.32
C LEU A 78 -5.78 11.15 19.62
N ASN A 79 -5.78 12.36 20.22
CA ASN A 79 -6.34 13.53 19.57
C ASN A 79 -5.62 13.84 18.26
N THR A 80 -4.29 13.77 18.24
CA THR A 80 -3.50 13.94 17.03
C THR A 80 -3.81 12.86 15.98
N LEU A 81 -3.97 11.60 16.39
CA LEU A 81 -4.37 10.52 15.47
C LEU A 81 -5.76 10.74 14.88
N ILE A 82 -6.70 11.23 15.68
CA ILE A 82 -8.05 11.57 15.21
C ILE A 82 -8.01 12.72 14.20
N GLU A 83 -7.22 13.76 14.45
CA GLU A 83 -7.00 14.86 13.50
C GLU A 83 -6.45 14.35 12.17
N LEU A 84 -5.37 13.55 12.21
CA LEU A 84 -4.76 12.96 11.02
C LEU A 84 -5.70 12.00 10.28
N PHE A 85 -6.53 11.26 11.00
CA PHE A 85 -7.56 10.40 10.41
C PHE A 85 -8.64 11.23 9.72
N ASN A 86 -9.09 12.34 10.32
CA ASN A 86 -10.08 13.21 9.70
C ASN A 86 -9.50 13.91 8.46
N GLU A 87 -8.26 14.39 8.53
CA GLU A 87 -7.54 14.92 7.36
C GLU A 87 -7.49 13.85 6.26
N TYR A 88 -7.14 12.61 6.61
CA TYR A 88 -7.16 11.49 5.67
C TYR A 88 -8.54 11.28 5.05
N GLN A 89 -9.62 11.31 5.83
CA GLN A 89 -10.99 11.16 5.29
C GLN A 89 -11.34 12.28 4.30
N THR A 90 -10.90 13.52 4.55
CA THR A 90 -11.15 14.67 3.68
C THR A 90 -10.31 14.72 2.41
N LEU A 91 -9.20 13.96 2.33
CA LEU A 91 -8.35 13.95 1.15
C LEU A 91 -9.08 13.35 -0.07
N PRO A 92 -8.85 13.88 -1.29
CA PRO A 92 -9.34 13.30 -2.53
C PRO A 92 -8.89 11.83 -2.70
N PRO A 93 -9.70 10.96 -3.35
CA PRO A 93 -9.35 9.55 -3.57
C PRO A 93 -7.98 9.34 -4.23
N GLU A 94 -7.57 10.24 -5.11
CA GLU A 94 -6.31 10.19 -5.87
C GLU A 94 -5.05 10.33 -5.00
N GLU A 95 -5.16 10.95 -3.82
CA GLU A 95 -4.06 11.08 -2.86
C GLU A 95 -4.05 9.95 -1.83
N LYS A 96 -5.19 9.28 -1.64
CA LYS A 96 -5.33 8.08 -0.81
C LYS A 96 -4.70 6.86 -1.47
N MET A 97 -4.57 6.88 -2.80
CA MET A 97 -4.05 5.74 -3.56
C MET A 97 -2.61 5.40 -3.17
N THR A 98 -2.39 4.12 -2.87
CA THR A 98 -1.06 3.56 -2.62
C THR A 98 -0.18 3.70 -3.88
N LYS A 99 1.15 3.66 -3.70
CA LYS A 99 2.08 3.69 -4.86
C LYS A 99 1.76 2.60 -5.89
N GLU A 100 1.26 1.47 -5.43
CA GLU A 100 0.86 0.31 -6.24
C GLU A 100 -0.35 0.64 -7.11
N GLU A 101 -1.40 1.25 -6.56
CA GLU A 101 -2.58 1.67 -7.32
C GLU A 101 -2.25 2.77 -8.35
N LYS A 102 -1.31 3.67 -8.02
CA LYS A 102 -0.81 4.66 -8.99
C LYS A 102 0.00 4.02 -10.12
N HIS A 103 0.74 2.96 -9.80
CA HIS A 103 1.49 2.21 -10.79
C HIS A 103 0.58 1.36 -11.69
N GLU A 104 -0.46 0.74 -11.12
CA GLU A 104 -1.49 0.04 -11.89
C GLU A 104 -2.27 0.99 -12.80
N ALA A 105 -2.63 2.18 -12.31
CA ALA A 105 -3.26 3.22 -13.13
C ALA A 105 -2.34 3.69 -14.27
N ALA A 106 -1.05 3.90 -14.01
CA ALA A 106 -0.07 4.28 -15.04
C ALA A 106 0.12 3.18 -16.10
N ILE A 107 0.14 1.90 -15.68
CA ILE A 107 0.18 0.76 -16.61
C ILE A 107 -1.11 0.71 -17.45
N ALA A 108 -2.27 0.95 -16.84
CA ALA A 108 -3.55 0.99 -17.56
C ALA A 108 -3.58 2.13 -18.59
N GLU A 109 -3.11 3.32 -18.24
CA GLU A 109 -3.04 4.47 -19.17
C GLU A 109 -2.05 4.22 -20.32
N GLN A 110 -0.88 3.63 -20.02
CA GLN A 110 0.08 3.21 -21.04
C GLN A 110 -0.52 2.16 -21.98
N ARG A 111 -1.28 1.19 -21.46
CA ARG A 111 -1.98 0.18 -22.27
C ARG A 111 -3.04 0.79 -23.14
N GLU A 112 -3.84 1.72 -22.63
CA GLU A 112 -4.86 2.40 -23.43
C GLU A 112 -4.21 3.19 -24.58
N THR A 113 -3.10 3.86 -24.29
CA THR A 113 -2.32 4.58 -25.31
C THR A 113 -1.76 3.62 -26.35
N VAL A 114 -1.17 2.49 -25.94
CA VAL A 114 -0.62 1.47 -26.84
C VAL A 114 -1.72 0.82 -27.67
N ASN A 115 -2.86 0.44 -27.08
CA ASN A 115 -3.99 -0.14 -27.80
C ASN A 115 -4.59 0.83 -28.82
N LYS A 116 -4.67 2.13 -28.52
CA LYS A 116 -5.07 3.15 -29.52
C LYS A 116 -4.12 3.16 -30.73
N HIS A 117 -2.81 3.02 -30.51
CA HIS A 117 -1.81 2.95 -31.58
C HIS A 117 -1.83 1.59 -32.32
N LEU A 118 -2.10 0.48 -31.63
CA LEU A 118 -2.21 -0.84 -32.27
C LEU A 118 -3.47 -0.93 -33.13
N ASN A 119 -4.60 -0.41 -32.64
CA ASN A 119 -5.85 -0.34 -33.38
C ASN A 119 -5.72 0.54 -34.63
N SER A 120 -4.98 1.65 -34.57
CA SER A 120 -4.71 2.48 -35.75
C SER A 120 -3.82 1.79 -36.79
N MET A 121 -3.02 0.80 -36.37
CA MET A 121 -2.24 -0.08 -37.24
C MET A 121 -2.98 -1.37 -37.64
N GLY A 122 -4.25 -1.54 -37.25
CA GLY A 122 -5.04 -2.75 -37.53
C GLY A 122 -4.60 -4.01 -36.79
N MET A 123 -3.82 -3.86 -35.71
CA MET A 123 -3.36 -4.94 -34.85
C MET A 123 -4.32 -5.19 -33.68
N LYS A 124 -4.28 -6.41 -33.12
CA LYS A 124 -5.14 -6.80 -31.98
C LYS A 124 -4.69 -6.14 -30.69
N GLU A 125 -5.67 -5.81 -29.82
CA GLU A 125 -5.44 -5.22 -28.51
C GLU A 125 -4.73 -6.17 -27.56
N ILE A 126 -3.83 -5.61 -26.74
CA ILE A 126 -3.14 -6.35 -25.69
C ILE A 126 -4.05 -6.40 -24.46
N THR A 127 -4.47 -7.60 -24.08
CA THR A 127 -5.22 -7.87 -22.85
C THR A 127 -4.34 -8.59 -21.82
N ASP A 128 -4.69 -8.52 -20.53
CA ASP A 128 -3.91 -9.06 -19.40
C ASP A 128 -3.50 -10.54 -19.51
N GLY A 129 -4.17 -11.32 -20.36
CA GLY A 129 -3.84 -12.72 -20.64
C GLY A 129 -2.81 -12.96 -21.75
N ALA A 130 -2.53 -11.98 -22.61
CA ALA A 130 -1.75 -12.18 -23.83
C ALA A 130 -0.23 -12.27 -23.59
N VAL A 131 0.28 -11.69 -22.49
CA VAL A 131 1.72 -11.70 -22.17
C VAL A 131 2.24 -13.12 -21.85
N LYS A 132 1.36 -14.10 -21.61
CA LYS A 132 1.76 -15.50 -21.37
C LYS A 132 1.73 -16.41 -22.59
N GLN A 133 1.32 -15.94 -23.78
CA GLN A 133 1.13 -16.84 -24.93
C GLN A 133 1.97 -16.55 -26.18
N GLU A 134 2.73 -15.45 -26.25
CA GLU A 134 3.54 -15.13 -27.45
C GLU A 134 5.06 -15.11 -27.18
N ALA A 135 5.55 -15.96 -26.27
CA ALA A 135 6.98 -16.18 -26.03
C ALA A 135 7.47 -17.56 -26.54
N THR A 136 6.77 -18.15 -27.51
CA THR A 136 7.18 -19.38 -28.21
C THR A 136 6.70 -19.29 -29.66
N ASP A 137 7.58 -19.62 -30.61
CA ASP A 137 7.49 -19.37 -32.06
C ASP A 137 7.63 -17.87 -32.42
N ASP A 138 8.81 -17.34 -32.76
CA ASP A 138 9.38 -17.56 -34.10
C ASP A 138 10.89 -17.26 -34.22
N ASN A 139 11.62 -16.96 -33.14
CA ASN A 139 13.04 -16.54 -33.25
C ASN A 139 14.11 -17.64 -33.16
N ASN A 140 13.75 -18.92 -32.95
CA ASN A 140 14.74 -19.99 -32.72
C ASN A 140 15.11 -20.83 -33.95
N LYS A 141 14.53 -20.57 -35.14
CA LYS A 141 14.81 -21.39 -36.32
C LYS A 141 16.06 -20.95 -37.10
N THR A 142 16.40 -19.67 -37.05
CA THR A 142 17.53 -19.09 -37.80
C THR A 142 18.90 -19.33 -37.16
N ASP A 143 18.97 -19.50 -35.84
CA ASP A 143 20.26 -19.66 -35.14
C ASP A 143 20.75 -21.12 -35.05
N ILE A 144 19.84 -22.10 -35.09
CA ILE A 144 20.21 -23.53 -35.02
C ILE A 144 20.86 -24.01 -36.33
N ASP A 145 20.40 -23.53 -37.48
CA ASP A 145 20.98 -23.92 -38.79
C ASP A 145 22.37 -23.31 -39.01
N ASN A 146 22.65 -22.14 -38.42
CA ASN A 146 23.95 -21.49 -38.50
C ASN A 146 25.00 -22.12 -37.56
N LEU A 147 24.57 -22.79 -36.48
CA LEU A 147 25.45 -23.57 -35.60
C LEU A 147 25.78 -24.94 -36.19
N LYS A 148 24.83 -25.59 -36.88
CA LYS A 148 25.07 -26.87 -37.58
C LYS A 148 26.01 -26.73 -38.78
N SER A 149 25.94 -25.62 -39.52
CA SER A 149 26.85 -25.38 -40.65
C SER A 149 28.30 -25.15 -40.23
N LYS A 150 28.53 -24.52 -39.06
CA LYS A 150 29.87 -24.33 -38.48
C LYS A 150 30.48 -25.62 -37.91
N LEU A 151 29.67 -26.50 -37.32
CA LEU A 151 30.17 -27.76 -36.76
C LEU A 151 30.69 -28.72 -37.84
N ASN A 152 30.09 -28.72 -39.03
CA ASN A 152 30.47 -29.59 -40.15
C ASN A 152 31.77 -29.17 -40.87
N HIS A 153 32.35 -28.01 -40.54
CA HIS A 153 33.58 -27.51 -41.17
C HIS A 153 34.84 -27.65 -40.29
N LEU A 154 34.70 -28.14 -39.06
CA LEU A 154 35.82 -28.41 -38.14
C LEU A 154 36.15 -29.92 -38.00
N GLY A 155 35.46 -30.78 -38.75
CA GLY A 155 35.56 -32.24 -38.66
C GLY A 155 35.96 -32.94 -39.96
N LYS A 156 36.95 -32.41 -40.69
CA LYS A 156 37.68 -33.15 -41.74
C LYS A 156 39.17 -32.92 -41.59
#